data_AF-A0AAW5ZJK7-F1
#
_entry.id   AF-A0AAW5ZJK7-F1
#
_cell.length_a   1.000
_cell.length_b   1.000
_cell.length_c   1.000
_cell.angle_alpha   90.00
_cell.angle_beta   90.00
_cell.angle_gamma   90.00
#
_symmetry.space_group_name_H-M   'P 1'
#
loop_
_entity.id
_entity.type
_entity.pdbx_description
1 polymer ?
#
loop_
_entity_poly.entity_id
_entity_poly.type
_entity_poly.pdbx_seq_one_letter_code
_entity_poly.pdbx_strand_id
1 'polypeptide(L)'
;MTPPFLQRLRRHARWTVLALLALIALTAYAVGWFDRTPESFRKPNMTALSPRLLPLFEKTKTVCFGRFMIDVPATATIVFGPVSANDRIERLPGEGSKLAEYVAQHETKLRSERRFDMENDDARSYKETLDGALPGQKIVVGYNDTSTRYKLESYVRLDEDLYIHESEAPIKPYKLAVPASHKGEVTSLDDAIKDLNAAARNLHARADSEIPTAPGVCLDGAFLDDSSGWLTHETIPFGIRLKEFPDVHFSIQTIRNQGNLIESSALEPRLQQAEENANRLGMGHWYERIKVFRRGERQIEGWTGYEALGHLPAQEDVSAHHDFQYRSLGHPTDPLKPELDVQMQTGVADNTIGNSHPSITDEEAVALWDKLTSTIRVRPVGGSGSGKAASNSPQSPHSPSTPLGELAATGRQCPQTGWWRCPDVGAADGGRRFIHEGQVMPKVAIVGEPTLWQRLKGDRPMWQTATVWTLVSYEPAPDTADAPALSSTSTPNGATGEQA
;
A
#
# COMPACT_ATOMS: atom_id res chain seq x y z
N MET A 1 12.76 -31.06 81.62
CA MET A 1 13.43 -29.88 81.04
C MET A 1 14.05 -30.30 79.71
N THR A 2 13.49 -29.89 78.57
CA THR A 2 14.08 -30.17 77.25
C THR A 2 15.32 -29.29 77.05
N PRO A 3 16.48 -29.84 76.64
CA PRO A 3 17.72 -29.09 76.56
C PRO A 3 17.63 -27.93 75.55
N PRO A 4 18.29 -26.79 75.83
CA PRO A 4 18.15 -25.55 75.06
C PRO A 4 18.53 -25.69 73.57
N PHE A 5 19.33 -26.71 73.24
CA PHE A 5 19.70 -27.05 71.87
C PHE A 5 18.51 -27.56 71.03
N LEU A 6 17.63 -28.38 71.61
CA LEU A 6 16.45 -28.92 70.90
C LEU A 6 15.38 -27.84 70.65
N GLN A 7 15.31 -26.80 71.50
CA GLN A 7 14.42 -25.65 71.25
C GLN A 7 14.94 -24.74 70.13
N ARG A 8 16.26 -24.54 70.01
CA ARG A 8 16.86 -23.81 68.88
C ARG A 8 16.66 -24.55 67.55
N LEU A 9 16.87 -25.88 67.53
CA LEU A 9 16.62 -26.71 66.34
C LEU A 9 15.14 -26.66 65.90
N ARG A 10 14.19 -26.71 66.84
CA ARG A 10 12.75 -26.57 66.51
C ARG A 10 12.39 -25.18 65.99
N ARG A 11 13.05 -24.12 66.47
CA ARG A 11 12.86 -22.76 65.91
C ARG A 11 13.45 -22.66 64.51
N HIS A 12 14.66 -23.15 64.27
CA HIS A 12 15.26 -23.15 62.93
C HIS A 12 14.48 -24.02 61.93
N ALA A 13 13.96 -25.18 62.35
CA ALA A 13 13.08 -26.02 61.54
C ALA A 13 11.75 -25.33 61.19
N ARG A 14 11.14 -24.60 62.15
CA ARG A 14 9.92 -23.82 61.89
C ARG A 14 10.15 -22.64 60.94
N TRP A 15 11.28 -21.94 61.08
CA TRP A 15 11.63 -20.83 60.20
C TRP A 15 12.01 -21.29 58.80
N THR A 16 12.68 -22.44 58.66
CA THR A 16 12.99 -23.04 57.35
C THR A 16 11.72 -23.54 56.65
N VAL A 17 10.77 -24.16 57.37
CA VAL A 17 9.47 -24.56 56.81
C VAL A 17 8.65 -23.34 56.36
N LEU A 18 8.62 -22.26 57.15
CA LEU A 18 7.93 -21.02 56.76
C LEU A 18 8.60 -20.34 55.56
N ALA A 19 9.94 -20.32 55.50
CA ALA A 19 10.67 -19.79 54.36
C ALA A 19 10.45 -20.62 53.09
N LEU A 20 10.41 -21.95 53.19
CA LEU A 20 10.10 -22.85 52.08
C LEU A 20 8.66 -22.66 51.58
N LEU A 21 7.68 -22.52 52.48
CA LEU A 21 6.29 -22.26 52.09
C LEU A 21 6.14 -20.88 51.43
N ALA A 22 6.86 -19.86 51.90
CA ALA A 22 6.89 -18.54 51.26
C ALA A 22 7.55 -18.59 49.87
N LEU A 23 8.62 -19.37 49.71
CA LEU A 23 9.29 -19.56 48.41
C LEU A 23 8.40 -20.36 47.43
N ILE A 24 7.66 -21.36 47.92
CA ILE A 24 6.67 -22.11 47.14
C ILE A 24 5.50 -21.20 46.74
N ALA A 25 5.02 -20.34 47.63
CA ALA A 25 3.98 -19.36 47.30
C ALA A 25 4.47 -18.32 46.29
N LEU A 26 5.71 -17.83 46.40
CA LEU A 26 6.32 -16.90 45.45
C LEU A 26 6.58 -17.54 44.09
N THR A 27 7.00 -18.80 44.05
CA THR A 27 7.18 -19.55 42.80
C THR A 27 5.83 -19.92 42.17
N ALA A 28 4.82 -20.30 42.95
CA ALA A 28 3.46 -20.49 42.45
C ALA A 28 2.82 -19.19 41.94
N TYR A 29 3.12 -18.05 42.58
CA TYR A 29 2.70 -16.73 42.12
C TYR A 29 3.47 -16.31 40.85
N ALA A 30 4.78 -16.57 40.76
CA ALA A 30 5.58 -16.29 39.57
C ALA A 30 5.20 -17.20 38.39
N VAL A 31 4.92 -18.49 38.63
CA VAL A 31 4.41 -19.42 37.61
C VAL A 31 2.99 -19.03 37.22
N GLY A 32 2.11 -18.70 38.16
CA GLY A 32 0.75 -18.20 37.87
C GLY A 32 0.72 -16.82 37.18
N TRP A 33 1.81 -16.05 37.22
CA TRP A 33 1.95 -14.79 36.51
C TRP A 33 2.58 -14.97 35.12
N PHE A 34 3.47 -15.96 34.95
CA PHE A 34 4.01 -16.35 33.64
C PHE A 34 3.04 -17.22 32.80
N ASP A 35 2.12 -17.94 33.44
CA ASP A 35 1.11 -18.78 32.78
C ASP A 35 -0.23 -18.04 32.54
N ARG A 36 -0.27 -16.73 32.84
CA ARG A 36 -1.31 -15.82 32.32
C ARG A 36 -0.93 -15.33 30.92
N THR A 37 -0.79 -16.28 30.02
CA THR A 37 -1.19 -16.03 28.64
C THR A 37 -2.72 -16.19 28.63
N PRO A 38 -3.54 -15.12 28.60
CA PRO A 38 -4.98 -15.24 28.36
C PRO A 38 -5.28 -16.25 27.24
N GLU A 39 -6.37 -17.02 27.36
CA GLU A 39 -6.80 -17.97 26.32
C GLU A 39 -6.99 -17.33 24.92
N SER A 40 -6.84 -16.01 24.78
CA SER A 40 -6.69 -15.26 23.51
C SER A 40 -5.36 -15.49 22.77
N PHE A 41 -4.38 -16.20 23.34
CA PHE A 41 -3.12 -16.58 22.67
C PHE A 41 -3.24 -17.76 21.69
N ARG A 42 -4.43 -18.01 21.12
CA ARG A 42 -4.58 -19.03 20.07
C ARG A 42 -4.03 -18.50 18.76
N LYS A 43 -3.13 -19.25 18.13
CA LYS A 43 -3.01 -19.23 16.66
C LYS A 43 -4.45 -19.31 16.12
N PRO A 44 -4.86 -18.42 15.19
CA PRO A 44 -6.21 -18.48 14.65
C PRO A 44 -6.48 -19.89 14.17
N ASN A 45 -7.70 -20.40 14.41
CA ASN A 45 -8.14 -21.67 13.83
C ASN A 45 -7.98 -21.54 12.32
N MET A 46 -6.90 -22.12 11.79
CA MET A 46 -6.59 -22.09 10.37
C MET A 46 -7.69 -22.84 9.66
N THR A 47 -8.43 -22.14 8.80
CA THR A 47 -9.47 -22.77 8.00
C THR A 47 -8.81 -23.64 6.94
N ALA A 48 -9.27 -24.89 6.81
CA ALA A 48 -8.74 -25.79 5.79
C ALA A 48 -9.04 -25.25 4.39
N LEU A 49 -8.08 -25.38 3.47
CA LEU A 49 -8.27 -24.96 2.08
C LEU A 49 -9.31 -25.85 1.38
N SER A 50 -10.23 -25.22 0.65
CA SER A 50 -11.18 -25.95 -0.20
C SER A 50 -10.45 -26.61 -1.38
N PRO A 51 -11.05 -27.62 -2.03
CA PRO A 51 -10.50 -28.20 -3.26
C PRO A 51 -10.24 -27.18 -4.38
N ARG A 52 -10.97 -26.06 -4.42
CA ARG A 52 -10.74 -24.97 -5.39
C ARG A 52 -9.54 -24.11 -5.03
N LEU A 53 -9.24 -23.94 -3.74
CA LEU A 53 -8.09 -23.16 -3.26
C LEU A 53 -6.79 -23.97 -3.20
N LEU A 54 -6.85 -25.29 -3.05
CA LEU A 54 -5.66 -26.14 -2.98
C LEU A 54 -4.68 -25.92 -4.15
N PRO A 55 -5.12 -25.91 -5.43
CA PRO A 55 -4.22 -25.71 -6.57
C PRO A 55 -3.46 -24.38 -6.55
N LEU A 56 -4.04 -23.31 -5.98
CA LEU A 56 -3.38 -22.00 -5.89
C LEU A 56 -2.09 -22.07 -5.05
N PHE A 57 -2.04 -22.97 -4.06
CA PHE A 57 -0.95 -23.05 -3.10
C PHE A 57 -0.05 -24.28 -3.29
N GLU A 58 -0.24 -25.05 -4.36
CA GLU A 58 0.68 -26.14 -4.75
C GLU A 58 2.05 -25.61 -5.16
N LYS A 59 2.06 -24.45 -5.83
CA LYS A 59 3.27 -23.72 -6.21
C LYS A 59 3.17 -22.30 -5.69
N THR A 60 4.07 -21.94 -4.79
CA THR A 60 4.15 -20.60 -4.22
C THR A 60 5.47 -19.93 -4.57
N LYS A 61 5.49 -18.60 -4.46
CA LYS A 61 6.70 -17.79 -4.47
C LYS A 61 6.70 -16.88 -3.25
N THR A 62 7.89 -16.65 -2.69
CA THR A 62 8.08 -15.66 -1.62
C THR A 62 8.35 -14.30 -2.27
N VAL A 63 7.63 -13.28 -1.82
CA VAL A 63 7.76 -11.92 -2.33
C VAL A 63 8.24 -11.01 -1.20
N CYS A 64 9.25 -10.19 -1.50
CA CYS A 64 9.74 -9.16 -0.60
C CYS A 64 8.97 -7.84 -0.79
N PHE A 65 8.49 -7.25 0.29
CA PHE A 65 7.85 -5.93 0.30
C PHE A 65 8.26 -5.19 1.57
N GLY A 66 8.75 -3.96 1.43
CA GLY A 66 9.28 -3.22 2.57
C GLY A 66 10.38 -4.00 3.30
N ARG A 67 10.21 -4.21 4.60
CA ARG A 67 11.11 -5.03 5.43
C ARG A 67 10.59 -6.46 5.65
N PHE A 68 9.59 -6.86 4.88
CA PHE A 68 8.79 -8.06 5.12
C PHE A 68 8.77 -8.97 3.89
N MET A 69 8.21 -10.15 4.10
CA MET A 69 7.95 -11.11 3.04
C MET A 69 6.63 -11.84 3.28
N ILE A 70 6.03 -12.28 2.19
CA ILE A 70 4.79 -13.06 2.15
C ILE A 70 4.91 -14.16 1.11
N ASP A 71 4.28 -15.31 1.35
CA ASP A 71 4.20 -16.38 0.36
C ASP A 71 2.85 -16.29 -0.37
N VAL A 72 2.92 -16.26 -1.69
CA VAL A 72 1.76 -16.11 -2.57
C VAL A 72 1.73 -17.21 -3.61
N PRO A 73 0.56 -17.50 -4.23
CA PRO A 73 0.50 -18.35 -5.42
C PRO A 73 1.51 -17.91 -6.48
N ALA A 74 2.18 -18.85 -7.14
CA ALA A 74 3.19 -18.53 -8.16
C ALA A 74 2.60 -17.67 -9.30
N THR A 75 1.32 -17.91 -9.62
CA THR A 75 0.52 -17.20 -10.63
C THR A 75 0.03 -15.82 -10.19
N ALA A 76 0.18 -15.47 -8.91
CA ALA A 76 -0.28 -14.18 -8.41
C ALA A 76 0.51 -13.02 -9.01
N THR A 77 -0.21 -11.95 -9.35
CA THR A 77 0.37 -10.68 -9.78
C THR A 77 0.60 -9.80 -8.56
N ILE A 78 1.80 -9.24 -8.47
CA ILE A 78 2.19 -8.34 -7.39
C ILE A 78 2.02 -6.91 -7.87
N VAL A 79 1.40 -6.10 -7.03
CA VAL A 79 1.16 -4.68 -7.28
C VAL A 79 1.87 -3.89 -6.20
N PHE A 80 2.95 -3.20 -6.57
CA PHE A 80 3.56 -2.20 -5.71
C PHE A 80 2.85 -0.87 -5.93
N GLY A 81 2.39 -0.25 -4.85
CA GLY A 81 2.03 1.15 -4.91
C GLY A 81 3.28 2.03 -4.81
N PRO A 82 3.15 3.35 -5.07
CA PRO A 82 4.21 4.30 -4.78
C PRO A 82 4.63 4.21 -3.32
N VAL A 83 5.91 3.99 -3.08
CA VAL A 83 6.47 3.86 -1.74
C VAL A 83 6.80 5.26 -1.22
N SER A 84 6.54 5.53 0.06
CA SER A 84 7.17 6.66 0.74
C SER A 84 8.28 6.14 1.62
N ALA A 85 9.52 6.52 1.34
CA ALA A 85 10.71 6.18 2.12
C ALA A 85 11.56 7.44 2.27
N ASN A 86 11.15 8.32 3.21
CA ASN A 86 11.46 9.76 3.29
C ASN A 86 10.88 10.60 2.13
N ASP A 87 11.12 10.19 0.89
CA ASP A 87 10.51 10.74 -0.33
C ASP A 87 9.56 9.72 -0.98
N ARG A 88 8.68 10.19 -1.87
CA ARG A 88 7.77 9.33 -2.63
C ARG A 88 8.51 8.77 -3.85
N ILE A 89 8.60 7.45 -3.97
CA ILE A 89 9.32 6.75 -5.04
C ILE A 89 8.33 5.96 -5.90
N GLU A 90 8.37 6.21 -7.21
CA GLU A 90 7.57 5.52 -8.23
C GLU A 90 8.48 4.98 -9.35
N ARG A 91 8.23 3.74 -9.78
CA ARG A 91 8.95 3.09 -10.89
C ARG A 91 8.14 3.22 -12.18
N LEU A 92 8.84 3.53 -13.27
CA LEU A 92 8.38 3.44 -14.65
C LEU A 92 9.20 2.37 -15.39
N PRO A 93 8.67 1.13 -15.53
CA PRO A 93 9.43 0.02 -16.10
C PRO A 93 9.79 0.22 -17.57
N GLY A 94 11.06 0.01 -17.94
CA GLY A 94 11.56 0.15 -19.31
C GLY A 94 11.71 1.59 -19.81
N GLU A 95 11.44 2.59 -18.96
CA GLU A 95 11.46 4.01 -19.31
C GLU A 95 12.78 4.72 -19.00
N GLY A 96 13.80 3.99 -18.53
CA GLY A 96 15.10 4.54 -18.13
C GLY A 96 15.80 5.32 -19.24
N SER A 97 15.64 4.90 -20.50
CA SER A 97 16.20 5.60 -21.66
C SER A 97 15.50 6.94 -21.96
N LYS A 98 14.28 7.15 -21.47
CA LYS A 98 13.46 8.34 -21.70
C LYS A 98 13.61 9.40 -20.61
N LEU A 99 14.57 9.26 -19.70
CA LEU A 99 14.81 10.22 -18.61
C LEU A 99 14.83 11.68 -19.09
N ALA A 100 15.56 11.97 -20.17
CA ALA A 100 15.66 13.34 -20.70
C ALA A 100 14.32 13.86 -21.25
N GLU A 101 13.49 12.98 -21.82
CA GLU A 101 12.15 13.32 -22.29
C GLU A 101 11.23 13.67 -21.12
N TYR A 102 11.21 12.84 -20.06
CA TYR A 102 10.42 13.11 -18.86
C TYR A 102 10.81 14.43 -18.19
N VAL A 103 12.12 14.71 -18.08
CA VAL A 103 12.63 15.99 -17.55
C VAL A 103 12.13 17.14 -18.41
N ALA A 104 12.29 17.08 -19.73
CA ALA A 104 11.86 18.14 -20.64
C ALA A 104 10.34 18.37 -20.62
N GLN A 105 9.55 17.30 -20.52
CA GLN A 105 8.09 17.40 -20.39
C GLN A 105 7.70 18.08 -19.09
N HIS A 106 8.32 17.71 -17.96
CA HIS A 106 8.03 18.34 -16.67
C HIS A 106 8.46 19.81 -16.63
N GLU A 107 9.64 20.14 -17.16
CA GLU A 107 10.06 21.54 -17.30
C GLU A 107 9.07 22.36 -18.13
N THR A 108 8.64 21.82 -19.28
CA THR A 108 7.70 22.51 -20.18
C THR A 108 6.37 22.75 -19.46
N LYS A 109 5.87 21.76 -18.74
CA LYS A 109 4.67 21.89 -17.91
C LYS A 109 4.82 23.02 -16.89
N LEU A 110 5.85 22.98 -16.05
CA LEU A 110 6.08 23.99 -15.00
C LEU A 110 6.32 25.41 -15.55
N ARG A 111 6.91 25.53 -16.74
CA ARG A 111 7.11 26.83 -17.42
C ARG A 111 5.80 27.39 -17.98
N SER A 112 4.86 26.52 -18.35
CA SER A 112 3.54 26.94 -18.84
C SER A 112 2.60 27.35 -17.70
N GLU A 113 2.75 26.73 -16.53
CA GLU A 113 1.94 26.98 -15.34
C GLU A 113 2.32 28.33 -14.68
N ARG A 114 1.31 29.16 -14.41
CA ARG A 114 1.46 30.36 -13.59
C ARG A 114 1.35 29.95 -12.12
N ARG A 115 2.14 30.59 -11.26
CA ARG A 115 1.99 30.46 -9.81
C ARG A 115 1.39 31.72 -9.21
N PHE A 116 0.69 31.57 -8.10
CA PHE A 116 0.22 32.72 -7.33
C PHE A 116 1.40 33.33 -6.57
N ASP A 117 1.83 34.52 -6.96
CA ASP A 117 2.91 35.24 -6.27
C ASP A 117 2.43 36.66 -6.01
N MET A 118 2.39 37.05 -4.73
CA MET A 118 1.88 38.35 -4.31
C MET A 118 2.74 39.52 -4.80
N GLU A 119 3.99 39.27 -5.18
CA GLU A 119 4.95 40.28 -5.63
C GLU A 119 5.12 40.27 -7.15
N ASN A 120 4.73 39.18 -7.84
CA ASN A 120 4.91 39.03 -9.28
C ASN A 120 3.79 38.23 -9.95
N ASP A 121 2.85 38.92 -10.58
CA ASP A 121 1.71 38.30 -11.27
C ASP A 121 2.11 37.38 -12.44
N ASP A 122 3.30 37.53 -13.03
CA ASP A 122 3.79 36.71 -14.15
C ASP A 122 4.76 35.59 -13.72
N ALA A 123 4.83 35.30 -12.42
CA ALA A 123 5.67 34.24 -11.91
C ALA A 123 5.23 32.86 -12.44
N ARG A 124 6.22 32.07 -12.87
CA ARG A 124 6.02 30.70 -13.36
C ARG A 124 6.35 29.67 -12.29
N SER A 125 5.75 28.50 -12.39
CA SER A 125 5.97 27.40 -11.43
C SER A 125 7.36 26.79 -11.55
N TYR A 126 8.04 26.92 -12.69
CA TYR A 126 9.41 26.44 -12.87
C TYR A 126 10.44 27.33 -12.16
N LYS A 127 11.37 26.72 -11.41
CA LYS A 127 12.53 27.41 -10.83
C LYS A 127 13.83 27.05 -11.56
N GLU A 128 14.25 25.80 -11.48
CA GLU A 128 15.53 25.33 -12.01
C GLU A 128 15.56 23.80 -12.17
N THR A 129 16.53 23.30 -12.94
CA THR A 129 16.85 21.88 -13.03
C THR A 129 18.30 21.69 -12.63
N LEU A 130 18.54 20.79 -11.69
CA LEU A 130 19.84 20.51 -11.11
C LEU A 130 20.33 19.13 -11.53
N ASP A 131 21.66 18.98 -11.59
CA ASP A 131 22.29 17.67 -11.59
C ASP A 131 22.21 17.05 -10.20
N GLY A 132 21.82 15.77 -10.14
CA GLY A 132 21.80 15.00 -8.91
C GLY A 132 23.15 14.41 -8.54
N ALA A 133 23.15 13.59 -7.49
CA ALA A 133 24.33 12.93 -6.97
C ALA A 133 24.84 11.77 -7.84
N LEU A 134 23.97 11.16 -8.65
CA LEU A 134 24.34 10.10 -9.57
C LEU A 134 24.54 10.64 -11.00
N PRO A 135 25.47 10.06 -11.79
CA PRO A 135 25.60 10.39 -13.21
C PRO A 135 24.26 10.22 -13.94
N GLY A 136 23.80 11.30 -14.58
CA GLY A 136 22.54 11.30 -15.34
C GLY A 136 21.28 11.55 -14.50
N GLN A 137 21.37 11.58 -13.17
CA GLN A 137 20.26 12.00 -12.31
C GLN A 137 19.94 13.48 -12.53
N LYS A 138 18.66 13.81 -12.68
CA LYS A 138 18.18 15.19 -12.76
C LYS A 138 17.18 15.47 -11.65
N ILE A 139 17.19 16.69 -11.12
CA ILE A 139 16.24 17.16 -10.11
C ILE A 139 15.57 18.41 -10.66
N VAL A 140 14.28 18.33 -10.99
CA VAL A 140 13.49 19.48 -11.43
C VAL A 140 12.86 20.12 -10.20
N VAL A 141 13.10 21.42 -10.01
CA VAL A 141 12.57 22.20 -8.90
C VAL A 141 11.53 23.18 -9.43
N GLY A 142 10.32 23.09 -8.88
CA GLY A 142 9.24 24.03 -9.12
C GLY A 142 8.62 24.53 -7.81
N TYR A 143 7.57 25.34 -7.95
CA TYR A 143 6.73 25.83 -6.87
C TYR A 143 5.42 25.05 -6.84
N ASN A 144 4.88 24.80 -5.65
CA ASN A 144 3.52 24.26 -5.51
C ASN A 144 2.45 25.33 -5.80
N ASP A 145 1.21 24.90 -6.01
CA ASP A 145 0.10 25.79 -6.40
C ASP A 145 -0.22 26.90 -5.38
N THR A 146 0.18 26.70 -4.12
CA THR A 146 0.01 27.70 -3.05
C THR A 146 1.19 28.66 -2.92
N SER A 147 2.27 28.45 -3.69
CA SER A 147 3.55 29.18 -3.63
C SER A 147 4.15 29.31 -2.23
N THR A 148 3.90 28.33 -1.36
CA THR A 148 4.49 28.28 -0.01
C THR A 148 5.63 27.27 0.09
N ARG A 149 5.67 26.33 -0.85
CA ARG A 149 6.65 25.23 -0.89
C ARG A 149 7.23 25.06 -2.29
N TYR A 150 8.44 24.56 -2.34
CA TYR A 150 9.01 23.94 -3.53
C TYR A 150 8.43 22.54 -3.69
N LYS A 151 8.15 22.16 -4.94
CA LYS A 151 7.93 20.78 -5.35
C LYS A 151 9.15 20.32 -6.14
N LEU A 152 9.72 19.18 -5.76
CA LEU A 152 10.89 18.60 -6.40
C LEU A 152 10.53 17.25 -6.99
N GLU A 153 10.97 16.99 -8.21
CA GLU A 153 10.94 15.64 -8.82
C GLU A 153 12.36 15.28 -9.27
N SER A 154 12.92 14.22 -8.69
CA SER A 154 14.19 13.63 -9.12
C SER A 154 13.95 12.43 -10.01
N TYR A 155 14.65 12.41 -11.14
CA TYR A 155 14.62 11.35 -12.13
C TYR A 155 15.92 10.55 -12.04
N VAL A 156 15.80 9.27 -11.69
CA VAL A 156 16.91 8.35 -11.47
C VAL A 156 16.77 7.18 -12.42
N ARG A 157 17.71 7.02 -13.34
CA ARG A 157 17.78 5.82 -14.18
C ARG A 157 18.46 4.71 -13.38
N LEU A 158 17.83 3.54 -13.38
CA LEU A 158 18.38 2.32 -12.79
C LEU A 158 18.17 1.18 -13.80
N ASP A 159 19.27 0.77 -14.44
CA ASP A 159 19.27 -0.14 -15.59
C ASP A 159 18.34 0.33 -16.74
N GLU A 160 17.30 -0.45 -17.04
CA GLU A 160 16.30 -0.15 -18.07
C GLU A 160 15.13 0.70 -17.54
N ASP A 161 15.04 0.88 -16.23
CA ASP A 161 13.91 1.53 -15.59
C ASP A 161 14.21 2.99 -15.21
N LEU A 162 13.14 3.77 -15.08
CA LEU A 162 13.17 5.12 -14.55
C LEU A 162 12.45 5.17 -13.21
N TYR A 163 13.10 5.73 -12.20
CA TYR A 163 12.51 6.01 -10.90
C TYR A 163 12.29 7.51 -10.76
N ILE A 164 11.08 7.88 -10.35
CA ILE A 164 10.70 9.26 -10.03
C ILE A 164 10.57 9.37 -8.52
N HIS A 165 11.35 10.27 -7.94
CA HIS A 165 11.36 10.58 -6.52
C HIS A 165 10.74 11.97 -6.32
N GLU A 166 9.64 12.06 -5.59
CA GLU A 166 8.95 13.32 -5.31
C GLU A 166 9.21 13.77 -3.86
N SER A 167 9.55 15.04 -3.68
CA SER A 167 9.74 15.67 -2.38
C SER A 167 9.22 17.12 -2.37
N GLU A 168 9.02 17.67 -1.18
CA GLU A 168 8.61 19.06 -0.99
C GLU A 168 9.45 19.75 0.07
N ALA A 169 9.72 21.04 -0.11
CA ALA A 169 10.47 21.85 0.85
C ALA A 169 9.80 23.20 1.09
N PRO A 170 9.87 23.77 2.30
CA PRO A 170 9.42 25.14 2.52
C PRO A 170 10.27 26.14 1.73
N ILE A 171 9.65 27.20 1.19
CA ILE A 171 10.39 28.27 0.50
C ILE A 171 11.25 29.07 1.49
N LYS A 172 10.67 29.37 2.66
CA LYS A 172 11.38 30.03 3.76
C LYS A 172 11.92 28.94 4.70
N PRO A 173 13.25 28.75 4.76
CA PRO A 173 13.81 27.73 5.63
C PRO A 173 13.55 28.10 7.10
N TYR A 174 13.35 27.09 7.94
CA TYR A 174 13.19 27.28 9.38
C TYR A 174 14.09 26.32 10.15
N LYS A 175 14.26 26.59 11.46
CA LYS A 175 14.97 25.71 12.36
C LYS A 175 13.98 25.10 13.33
N LEU A 176 14.10 23.78 13.54
CA LEU A 176 13.33 23.09 14.57
C LEU A 176 13.87 23.47 15.95
N ALA A 177 12.98 23.88 16.85
CA ALA A 177 13.32 24.36 18.19
C ALA A 177 13.46 23.24 19.25
N VAL A 178 13.33 21.95 18.88
CA VAL A 178 13.20 20.82 19.81
C VAL A 178 14.06 19.62 19.37
N PRO A 179 14.71 18.87 20.29
CA PRO A 179 15.68 17.84 19.93
C PRO A 179 15.05 16.49 19.51
N ALA A 180 15.69 15.82 18.55
CA ALA A 180 15.63 14.40 18.17
C ALA A 180 14.29 13.78 17.69
N SER A 181 13.10 14.30 18.04
CA SER A 181 11.82 13.68 17.66
C SER A 181 11.37 13.95 16.21
N HIS A 182 12.03 14.87 15.51
CA HIS A 182 11.72 15.25 14.11
C HIS A 182 12.88 14.89 13.16
N LYS A 183 13.63 13.82 13.45
CA LYS A 183 14.68 13.35 12.52
C LYS A 183 14.07 13.02 11.16
N GLY A 184 14.43 13.78 10.12
CA GLY A 184 13.98 13.59 8.74
C GLY A 184 12.85 14.51 8.29
N GLU A 185 12.54 15.58 9.02
CA GLU A 185 11.70 16.65 8.49
C GLU A 185 12.49 17.56 7.54
N VAL A 186 11.93 17.82 6.35
CA VAL A 186 12.53 18.70 5.35
C VAL A 186 12.29 20.17 5.71
N THR A 187 13.32 20.83 6.22
CA THR A 187 13.23 22.24 6.69
C THR A 187 13.72 23.28 5.69
N SER A 188 14.33 22.83 4.59
CA SER A 188 14.89 23.69 3.55
C SER A 188 14.96 22.99 2.20
N LEU A 189 15.16 23.75 1.12
CA LEU A 189 15.38 23.18 -0.22
C LEU A 189 16.63 22.29 -0.26
N ASP A 190 17.70 22.68 0.42
CA ASP A 190 18.94 21.91 0.48
C ASP A 190 18.73 20.56 1.19
N ASP A 191 17.84 20.49 2.18
CA ASP A 191 17.52 19.24 2.86
C ASP A 191 16.76 18.29 1.93
N ALA A 192 15.76 18.78 1.18
CA ALA A 192 15.07 17.97 0.18
C ALA A 192 16.03 17.42 -0.88
N ILE A 193 16.93 18.26 -1.39
CA ILE A 193 17.93 17.84 -2.38
C ILE A 193 18.89 16.80 -1.78
N LYS A 194 19.30 16.94 -0.52
CA LYS A 194 20.13 15.94 0.17
C LYS A 194 19.41 14.61 0.31
N ASP A 195 18.13 14.62 0.69
CA ASP A 195 17.33 13.41 0.87
C ASP A 195 17.12 12.69 -0.47
N LEU A 196 16.73 13.40 -1.54
CA LEU A 196 16.61 12.84 -2.89
C LEU A 196 17.93 12.21 -3.38
N ASN A 197 19.06 12.87 -3.10
CA ASN A 197 20.38 12.35 -3.43
C ASN A 197 20.79 11.15 -2.57
N ALA A 198 20.39 11.10 -1.31
CA ALA A 198 20.61 9.95 -0.45
C ALA A 198 19.77 8.76 -0.91
N ALA A 199 18.49 8.96 -1.25
CA ALA A 199 17.62 7.94 -1.79
C ALA A 199 18.17 7.35 -3.08
N ALA A 200 18.57 8.20 -4.04
CA ALA A 200 19.15 7.76 -5.30
C ALA A 200 20.42 6.90 -5.09
N ARG A 201 21.34 7.31 -4.19
CA ARG A 201 22.59 6.56 -3.92
C ARG A 201 22.37 5.18 -3.31
N ASN A 202 21.31 5.03 -2.51
CA ASN A 202 21.00 3.78 -1.82
C ASN A 202 19.99 2.92 -2.58
N LEU A 203 19.57 3.34 -3.78
CA LEU A 203 18.64 2.60 -4.62
C LEU A 203 19.41 1.60 -5.50
N HIS A 204 19.11 0.32 -5.35
CA HIS A 204 19.76 -0.77 -6.06
C HIS A 204 18.73 -1.58 -6.86
N ALA A 205 19.05 -1.92 -8.11
CA ALA A 205 18.21 -2.78 -8.91
C ALA A 205 18.15 -4.17 -8.25
N ARG A 206 16.99 -4.83 -8.35
CA ARG A 206 16.85 -6.22 -7.91
C ARG A 206 15.89 -6.97 -8.81
N ALA A 207 16.08 -8.28 -8.91
CA ALA A 207 15.05 -9.11 -9.52
C ALA A 207 13.82 -9.25 -8.60
N ASP A 208 12.63 -9.42 -9.18
CA ASP A 208 11.39 -9.58 -8.40
C ASP A 208 11.44 -10.75 -7.40
N SER A 209 12.15 -11.82 -7.76
CA SER A 209 12.36 -13.02 -6.92
C SER A 209 13.52 -12.89 -5.94
N GLU A 210 14.33 -11.83 -6.03
CA GLU A 210 15.47 -11.61 -5.16
C GLU A 210 15.01 -11.14 -3.79
N ILE A 211 15.57 -11.75 -2.74
CA ILE A 211 15.32 -11.40 -1.33
C ILE A 211 16.63 -10.86 -0.75
N PRO A 212 16.77 -9.53 -0.62
CA PRO A 212 17.97 -8.92 -0.07
C PRO A 212 18.22 -9.33 1.39
N THR A 213 19.47 -9.61 1.74
CA THR A 213 19.88 -9.95 3.11
C THR A 213 20.46 -8.76 3.89
N ALA A 214 20.56 -7.60 3.23
CA ALA A 214 20.93 -6.33 3.84
C ALA A 214 19.73 -5.65 4.53
N PRO A 215 19.97 -4.79 5.54
CA PRO A 215 18.95 -3.89 6.08
C PRO A 215 18.43 -2.93 4.98
N GLY A 216 17.12 -2.78 4.86
CA GLY A 216 16.52 -1.91 3.84
C GLY A 216 15.12 -2.31 3.42
N VAL A 217 14.61 -1.64 2.40
CA VAL A 217 13.20 -1.70 1.97
C VAL A 217 13.12 -2.22 0.54
N CYS A 218 12.37 -3.31 0.32
CA CYS A 218 12.03 -3.81 -1.01
C CYS A 218 10.88 -2.99 -1.61
N LEU A 219 11.12 -2.45 -2.80
CA LEU A 219 10.11 -1.77 -3.62
C LEU A 219 10.07 -2.40 -5.02
N ASP A 220 9.25 -1.84 -5.91
CA ASP A 220 9.10 -2.36 -7.27
C ASP A 220 10.45 -2.32 -8.02
N GLY A 221 10.93 -3.46 -8.50
CA GLY A 221 12.19 -3.60 -9.25
C GLY A 221 13.48 -3.19 -8.50
N ALA A 222 13.39 -2.74 -7.25
CA ALA A 222 14.53 -2.18 -6.53
C ALA A 222 14.53 -2.49 -5.02
N PHE A 223 15.69 -2.25 -4.42
CA PHE A 223 15.97 -2.32 -3.00
C PHE A 223 16.56 -0.98 -2.56
N LEU A 224 15.98 -0.38 -1.52
CA LEU A 224 16.52 0.80 -0.88
C LEU A 224 17.34 0.37 0.34
N ASP A 225 18.67 0.47 0.26
CA ASP A 225 19.58 0.11 1.33
C ASP A 225 19.43 1.08 2.52
N ASP A 226 19.25 0.52 3.71
CA ASP A 226 19.16 1.27 4.97
C ASP A 226 20.17 0.75 6.00
N SER A 227 21.32 0.26 5.54
CA SER A 227 22.39 -0.24 6.39
C SER A 227 22.96 0.85 7.32
N SER A 228 22.86 2.11 6.91
CA SER A 228 23.26 3.27 7.71
C SER A 228 22.17 3.81 8.65
N GLY A 229 20.94 3.29 8.56
CA GLY A 229 19.79 3.74 9.37
C GLY A 229 19.34 5.16 9.05
N TRP A 230 19.39 5.57 7.77
CA TRP A 230 19.06 6.91 7.32
C TRP A 230 17.56 7.09 7.03
N LEU A 231 16.82 6.00 6.82
CA LEU A 231 15.37 6.06 6.67
C LEU A 231 14.70 6.40 7.99
N THR A 232 13.78 7.37 7.96
CA THR A 232 13.02 7.82 9.13
C THR A 232 11.51 7.70 8.94
N HIS A 233 11.04 7.74 7.69
CA HIS A 233 9.64 7.58 7.31
C HIS A 233 9.52 6.44 6.31
N GLU A 234 8.57 5.54 6.52
CA GLU A 234 8.28 4.43 5.61
C GLU A 234 6.77 4.21 5.54
N THR A 235 6.20 4.29 4.34
CA THR A 235 4.84 3.85 4.01
C THR A 235 4.92 2.95 2.79
N ILE A 236 4.67 1.65 2.99
CA ILE A 236 4.85 0.64 1.96
C ILE A 236 3.49 0.02 1.61
N PRO A 237 2.84 0.46 0.52
CA PRO A 237 1.66 -0.20 -0.02
C PRO A 237 2.06 -1.41 -0.89
N PHE A 238 1.37 -2.52 -0.69
CA PHE A 238 1.62 -3.78 -1.38
C PHE A 238 0.29 -4.49 -1.68
N GLY A 239 0.11 -4.98 -2.91
CA GLY A 239 -1.10 -5.63 -3.36
C GLY A 239 -0.83 -6.99 -4.00
N ILE A 240 -1.76 -7.91 -3.82
CA ILE A 240 -1.76 -9.22 -4.48
C ILE A 240 -3.06 -9.35 -5.28
N ARG A 241 -2.94 -9.78 -6.54
CA ARG A 241 -4.06 -10.11 -7.42
C ARG A 241 -3.96 -11.56 -7.85
N LEU A 242 -5.05 -12.30 -7.71
CA LEU A 242 -5.11 -13.73 -8.03
C LEU A 242 -5.69 -13.89 -9.43
N LYS A 243 -4.98 -14.62 -10.30
CA LYS A 243 -5.43 -14.85 -11.68
C LYS A 243 -6.72 -15.68 -11.71
N GLU A 244 -6.82 -16.64 -10.80
CA GLU A 244 -7.91 -17.59 -10.67
C GLU A 244 -9.16 -16.95 -10.04
N PHE A 245 -8.99 -15.86 -9.28
CA PHE A 245 -10.06 -15.08 -8.64
C PHE A 245 -9.82 -13.57 -8.82
N PRO A 246 -10.06 -13.02 -10.04
CA PRO A 246 -9.73 -11.63 -10.37
C PRO A 246 -10.45 -10.58 -9.53
N ASP A 247 -11.62 -10.89 -8.98
CA ASP A 247 -12.40 -10.01 -8.12
C ASP A 247 -11.89 -9.94 -6.67
N VAL A 248 -10.88 -10.75 -6.35
CA VAL A 248 -10.29 -10.82 -5.01
C VAL A 248 -9.05 -9.94 -4.95
N HIS A 249 -9.16 -8.86 -4.19
CA HIS A 249 -8.08 -7.91 -3.97
C HIS A 249 -7.55 -8.06 -2.55
N PHE A 250 -6.29 -8.44 -2.41
CA PHE A 250 -5.59 -8.45 -1.12
C PHE A 250 -4.56 -7.30 -1.10
N SER A 251 -4.48 -6.58 0.00
CA SER A 251 -3.55 -5.47 0.19
C SER A 251 -2.94 -5.46 1.58
N ILE A 252 -1.69 -5.02 1.67
CA ILE A 252 -0.95 -4.77 2.89
C ILE A 252 -0.43 -3.33 2.80
N GLN A 253 -0.56 -2.58 3.88
CA GLN A 253 0.14 -1.32 4.07
C GLN A 253 0.92 -1.39 5.38
N THR A 254 2.21 -1.06 5.31
CA THR A 254 3.02 -0.89 6.53
C THR A 254 3.42 0.57 6.68
N ILE A 255 3.21 1.14 7.86
CA ILE A 255 3.51 2.55 8.16
C ILE A 255 4.39 2.61 9.40
N ARG A 256 5.58 3.19 9.27
CA ARG A 256 6.43 3.44 10.43
C ARG A 256 5.78 4.52 11.30
N ASN A 257 5.27 4.13 12.46
CA ASN A 257 4.46 4.97 13.34
C ASN A 257 5.23 6.14 14.02
N GLN A 258 6.55 6.23 13.88
CA GLN A 258 7.40 7.29 14.46
C GLN A 258 7.19 7.55 15.96
N GLY A 259 6.69 6.55 16.69
CA GLY A 259 6.36 6.67 18.11
C GLY A 259 4.97 7.26 18.40
N ASN A 260 4.19 7.61 17.37
CA ASN A 260 2.82 8.09 17.48
C ASN A 260 1.84 6.95 17.25
N LEU A 261 1.32 6.39 18.34
CA LEU A 261 0.21 5.42 18.30
C LEU A 261 -1.10 6.16 18.60
N ILE A 262 -2.00 6.19 17.63
CA ILE A 262 -3.32 6.81 17.80
C ILE A 262 -4.32 5.69 18.10
N GLU A 263 -4.68 5.49 19.36
CA GLU A 263 -5.57 4.39 19.77
C GLU A 263 -6.94 4.43 19.07
N SER A 264 -7.49 5.63 18.81
CA SER A 264 -8.75 5.77 18.06
C SER A 264 -8.64 5.33 16.59
N SER A 265 -7.43 5.18 16.06
CA SER A 265 -7.20 4.65 14.72
C SER A 265 -7.14 3.12 14.68
N ALA A 266 -7.12 2.43 15.83
CA ALA A 266 -7.21 0.98 15.91
C ALA A 266 -8.55 0.47 15.34
N LEU A 267 -8.55 -0.77 14.84
CA LEU A 267 -9.69 -1.31 14.10
C LEU A 267 -10.95 -1.47 14.99
N GLU A 268 -10.81 -1.92 16.22
CA GLU A 268 -11.98 -2.14 17.11
C GLU A 268 -12.78 -0.86 17.41
N PRO A 269 -12.15 0.24 17.89
CA PRO A 269 -12.84 1.53 18.05
C PRO A 269 -13.50 2.02 16.77
N ARG A 270 -12.84 1.84 15.60
CA ARG A 270 -13.40 2.24 14.31
C ARG A 270 -14.64 1.45 13.93
N LEU A 271 -14.67 0.15 14.23
CA LEU A 271 -15.85 -0.68 13.99
C LEU A 271 -17.01 -0.33 14.94
N GLN A 272 -16.71 -0.04 16.21
CA GLN A 272 -17.72 0.47 17.16
C GLN A 272 -18.31 1.79 16.67
N GLN A 273 -17.45 2.72 16.23
CA GLN A 273 -17.90 3.99 15.68
C GLN A 273 -18.73 3.82 14.40
N ALA A 274 -18.35 2.88 13.53
CA ALA A 274 -19.12 2.56 12.31
C ALA A 274 -20.52 2.03 12.66
N GLU A 275 -20.64 1.15 13.65
CA GLU A 275 -21.91 0.62 14.15
C GLU A 275 -22.81 1.74 14.72
N GLU A 276 -22.27 2.59 15.57
CA GLU A 276 -22.97 3.76 16.10
C GLU A 276 -23.44 4.71 14.99
N ASN A 277 -22.57 4.97 14.01
CA ASN A 277 -22.88 5.82 12.86
C ASN A 277 -23.99 5.20 11.99
N ALA A 278 -23.95 3.89 11.75
CA ALA A 278 -24.99 3.18 11.01
C ALA A 278 -26.35 3.32 11.71
N ASN A 279 -26.39 3.10 13.03
CA ASN A 279 -27.60 3.28 13.82
C ASN A 279 -28.13 4.72 13.76
N ARG A 280 -27.25 5.71 13.92
CA ARG A 280 -27.62 7.14 13.86
C ARG A 280 -28.16 7.55 12.49
N LEU A 281 -27.66 6.95 11.41
CA LEU A 281 -28.06 7.26 10.04
C LEU A 281 -29.24 6.42 9.53
N GLY A 282 -29.90 5.63 10.40
CA GLY A 282 -31.02 4.76 10.02
C GLY A 282 -30.61 3.51 9.23
N MET A 283 -29.32 3.20 9.19
CA MET A 283 -28.74 2.03 8.51
C MET A 283 -28.50 0.84 9.45
N GLY A 284 -28.99 0.90 10.69
CA GLY A 284 -28.82 -0.16 11.70
C GLY A 284 -29.28 -1.54 11.20
N HIS A 285 -30.46 -1.62 10.58
CA HIS A 285 -30.98 -2.87 10.01
C HIS A 285 -30.13 -3.44 8.88
N TRP A 286 -29.43 -2.59 8.11
CA TRP A 286 -28.46 -3.08 7.13
C TRP A 286 -27.21 -3.61 7.83
N TYR A 287 -26.72 -2.89 8.84
CA TYR A 287 -25.54 -3.27 9.62
C TYR A 287 -25.73 -4.61 10.36
N GLU A 288 -26.92 -4.84 10.95
CA GLU A 288 -27.29 -6.10 11.62
C GLU A 288 -27.26 -7.32 10.68
N ARG A 289 -27.36 -7.12 9.36
CA ARG A 289 -27.29 -8.20 8.36
C ARG A 289 -25.88 -8.53 7.91
N ILE A 290 -24.86 -7.81 8.38
CA ILE A 290 -23.46 -8.16 8.11
C ILE A 290 -23.17 -9.52 8.77
N LYS A 291 -22.79 -10.50 7.95
CA LYS A 291 -22.38 -11.81 8.47
C LYS A 291 -20.94 -11.72 8.95
N VAL A 292 -20.75 -11.67 10.26
CA VAL A 292 -19.43 -11.61 10.91
C VAL A 292 -18.89 -13.03 11.11
N PHE A 293 -17.74 -13.33 10.52
CA PHE A 293 -17.07 -14.64 10.68
C PHE A 293 -16.13 -14.65 11.88
N ARG A 294 -15.34 -13.59 12.04
CA ARG A 294 -14.42 -13.38 13.17
C ARG A 294 -14.32 -11.89 13.47
N ARG A 295 -14.24 -11.56 14.77
CA ARG A 295 -14.01 -10.20 15.27
C ARG A 295 -13.29 -10.32 16.61
N GLY A 296 -12.06 -9.82 16.71
CA GLY A 296 -11.26 -9.94 17.94
C GLY A 296 -9.76 -9.80 17.72
N GLU A 297 -9.00 -9.89 18.80
CA GLU A 297 -7.53 -9.85 18.76
C GLU A 297 -6.94 -11.00 17.94
N ARG A 298 -5.90 -10.70 17.16
CA ARG A 298 -5.12 -11.68 16.39
C ARG A 298 -3.63 -11.34 16.43
N GLN A 299 -2.81 -12.38 16.46
CA GLN A 299 -1.38 -12.27 16.27
C GLN A 299 -1.02 -12.66 14.83
N ILE A 300 -0.24 -11.82 14.16
CA ILE A 300 0.45 -12.15 12.91
C ILE A 300 1.91 -11.91 13.21
N GLU A 301 2.77 -12.92 13.11
CA GLU A 301 4.23 -12.82 13.35
C GLU A 301 4.65 -11.73 14.36
N GLY A 302 4.27 -11.86 15.62
CA GLY A 302 4.64 -10.92 16.69
C GLY A 302 3.98 -9.54 16.67
N TRP A 303 3.16 -9.22 15.66
CA TRP A 303 2.22 -8.09 15.72
C TRP A 303 0.98 -8.48 16.53
N THR A 304 0.68 -7.67 17.54
CA THR A 304 -0.62 -7.68 18.23
C THR A 304 -1.56 -6.72 17.53
N GLY A 305 -2.68 -7.22 17.03
CA GLY A 305 -3.67 -6.40 16.35
C GLY A 305 -5.08 -6.94 16.52
N TYR A 306 -6.01 -6.33 15.81
CA TYR A 306 -7.42 -6.74 15.79
C TYR A 306 -7.81 -7.16 14.39
N GLU A 307 -8.59 -8.23 14.28
CA GLU A 307 -9.14 -8.77 13.06
C GLU A 307 -10.66 -8.59 13.04
N ALA A 308 -11.21 -8.25 11.87
CA ALA A 308 -12.64 -8.31 11.60
C ALA A 308 -12.89 -8.81 10.18
N LEU A 309 -13.66 -9.90 10.08
CA LEU A 309 -14.00 -10.57 8.82
C LEU A 309 -15.51 -10.55 8.67
N GLY A 310 -16.01 -9.78 7.71
CA GLY A 310 -17.43 -9.66 7.43
C GLY A 310 -17.77 -9.94 5.98
N HIS A 311 -18.95 -10.53 5.75
CA HIS A 311 -19.63 -10.50 4.45
C HIS A 311 -20.77 -9.48 4.56
N LEU A 312 -20.61 -8.38 3.83
CA LEU A 312 -21.51 -7.26 3.80
C LEU A 312 -22.66 -7.55 2.80
N PRO A 313 -23.92 -7.33 3.19
CA PRO A 313 -25.05 -7.51 2.29
C PRO A 313 -25.08 -6.43 1.22
N ALA A 314 -25.66 -6.77 0.07
CA ALA A 314 -25.80 -5.84 -1.05
C ALA A 314 -26.54 -4.55 -0.64
N GLN A 315 -26.12 -3.46 -1.25
CA GLN A 315 -26.78 -2.15 -1.28
C GLN A 315 -27.08 -1.79 -2.74
N GLU A 316 -27.81 -0.70 -2.97
CA GLU A 316 -28.32 -0.31 -4.29
C GLU A 316 -27.28 -0.45 -5.43
N ASP A 317 -26.14 0.24 -5.32
CA ASP A 317 -25.07 0.20 -6.33
C ASP A 317 -23.84 -0.61 -5.89
N VAL A 318 -23.98 -1.44 -4.86
CA VAL A 318 -22.85 -2.19 -4.27
C VAL A 318 -23.29 -3.63 -4.02
N SER A 319 -22.76 -4.55 -4.82
CA SER A 319 -22.96 -5.98 -4.63
C SER A 319 -22.49 -6.43 -3.24
N ALA A 320 -23.11 -7.50 -2.73
CA ALA A 320 -22.64 -8.15 -1.52
C ALA A 320 -21.17 -8.56 -1.68
N HIS A 321 -20.37 -8.39 -0.64
CA HIS A 321 -18.93 -8.66 -0.71
C HIS A 321 -18.35 -8.94 0.67
N HIS A 322 -17.23 -9.65 0.69
CA HIS A 322 -16.35 -9.75 1.85
C HIS A 322 -15.51 -8.48 2.00
N ASP A 323 -15.45 -7.92 3.21
CA ASP A 323 -14.52 -6.86 3.63
C ASP A 323 -13.78 -7.37 4.89
N PHE A 324 -12.57 -7.89 4.68
CA PHE A 324 -11.76 -8.51 5.72
C PHE A 324 -10.60 -7.61 6.06
N GLN A 325 -10.38 -7.38 7.35
CA GLN A 325 -9.37 -6.45 7.82
C GLN A 325 -8.62 -7.01 9.03
N TYR A 326 -7.32 -6.75 9.07
CA TYR A 326 -6.50 -6.86 10.25
C TYR A 326 -5.70 -5.58 10.39
N ARG A 327 -5.70 -5.00 11.59
CA ARG A 327 -4.88 -3.82 11.89
C ARG A 327 -4.13 -3.98 13.19
N SER A 328 -2.83 -3.73 13.15
CA SER A 328 -1.98 -3.55 14.32
C SER A 328 -1.35 -2.16 14.26
N LEU A 329 -1.38 -1.41 15.37
CA LEU A 329 -0.68 -0.12 15.47
C LEU A 329 0.86 -0.28 15.53
N GLY A 330 1.33 -1.53 15.71
CA GLY A 330 2.74 -1.85 15.82
C GLY A 330 3.35 -1.41 17.17
N HIS A 331 4.68 -1.46 17.24
CA HIS A 331 5.45 -0.98 18.37
C HIS A 331 6.01 0.42 18.09
N PRO A 332 6.02 1.33 19.07
CA PRO A 332 6.58 2.67 18.90
C PRO A 332 8.02 2.60 18.42
N THR A 333 8.32 3.25 17.29
CA THR A 333 9.69 3.44 16.75
C THR A 333 10.42 2.19 16.24
N ASP A 334 9.82 1.00 16.32
CA ASP A 334 10.38 -0.25 15.79
C ASP A 334 10.08 -0.40 14.28
N PRO A 335 11.08 -0.30 13.38
CA PRO A 335 10.87 -0.46 11.94
C PRO A 335 10.52 -1.90 11.52
N LEU A 336 10.74 -2.91 12.38
CA LEU A 336 10.38 -4.30 12.12
C LEU A 336 9.00 -4.66 12.69
N LYS A 337 8.41 -3.77 13.48
CA LYS A 337 7.02 -3.83 13.96
C LYS A 337 6.30 -2.48 13.73
N PRO A 338 6.23 -1.98 12.49
CA PRO A 338 5.45 -0.80 12.15
C PRO A 338 3.95 -1.09 12.31
N GLU A 339 3.14 -0.05 12.12
CA GLU A 339 1.72 -0.26 11.87
C GLU A 339 1.56 -1.19 10.67
N LEU A 340 0.64 -2.15 10.79
CA LEU A 340 0.34 -3.16 9.79
C LEU A 340 -1.17 -3.15 9.54
N ASP A 341 -1.58 -2.72 8.35
CA ASP A 341 -2.95 -2.77 7.85
C ASP A 341 -3.01 -3.82 6.73
N VAL A 342 -3.82 -4.86 6.92
CA VAL A 342 -4.02 -5.93 5.93
C VAL A 342 -5.50 -5.98 5.59
N GLN A 343 -5.82 -5.97 4.31
CA GLN A 343 -7.20 -6.00 3.83
C GLN A 343 -7.37 -7.03 2.73
N MET A 344 -8.54 -7.65 2.69
CA MET A 344 -8.97 -8.50 1.59
C MET A 344 -10.42 -8.22 1.25
N GLN A 345 -10.67 -7.92 -0.01
CA GLN A 345 -11.98 -7.60 -0.54
C GLN A 345 -12.32 -8.54 -1.70
N THR A 346 -13.60 -8.83 -1.87
CA THR A 346 -14.13 -9.64 -2.99
C THR A 346 -15.16 -8.84 -3.77
N GLY A 347 -15.59 -9.32 -4.94
CA GLY A 347 -16.54 -8.57 -5.76
C GLY A 347 -15.95 -7.24 -6.26
N VAL A 348 -14.63 -7.14 -6.37
CA VAL A 348 -13.97 -5.96 -6.91
C VAL A 348 -13.94 -6.06 -8.43
N ALA A 349 -14.51 -5.08 -9.11
CA ALA A 349 -14.34 -4.89 -10.54
C ALA A 349 -14.08 -3.40 -10.78
N ASP A 350 -13.24 -3.08 -11.75
CA ASP A 350 -12.93 -1.68 -12.08
C ASP A 350 -12.39 -0.88 -10.89
N ASN A 351 -11.52 -1.53 -10.11
CA ASN A 351 -10.98 -1.04 -8.84
C ASN A 351 -12.04 -0.56 -7.83
N THR A 352 -13.28 -1.01 -7.99
CA THR A 352 -14.43 -0.60 -7.19
C THR A 352 -15.03 -1.82 -6.51
N ILE A 353 -15.11 -1.76 -5.19
CA ILE A 353 -15.66 -2.83 -4.36
C ILE A 353 -17.16 -2.94 -4.59
N GLY A 354 -17.66 -4.16 -4.77
CA GLY A 354 -19.08 -4.44 -5.00
C GLY A 354 -19.54 -4.14 -6.43
N ASN A 355 -18.63 -3.81 -7.33
CA ASN A 355 -18.94 -3.67 -8.75
C ASN A 355 -19.05 -5.04 -9.48
N SER A 356 -18.76 -6.14 -8.78
CA SER A 356 -19.11 -7.49 -9.20
C SER A 356 -19.57 -8.34 -8.01
N HIS A 357 -20.15 -9.51 -8.31
CA HIS A 357 -20.39 -10.53 -7.28
C HIS A 357 -19.08 -11.25 -6.89
N PRO A 358 -18.93 -11.66 -5.61
CA PRO A 358 -17.80 -12.47 -5.16
C PRO A 358 -17.70 -13.80 -5.90
N SER A 359 -16.51 -14.16 -6.38
CA SER A 359 -16.27 -15.44 -7.07
C SER A 359 -15.97 -16.64 -6.15
N ILE A 360 -15.76 -16.35 -4.86
CA ILE A 360 -15.42 -17.32 -3.80
C ILE A 360 -16.49 -17.33 -2.71
N THR A 361 -16.69 -18.49 -2.08
CA THR A 361 -17.63 -18.62 -0.96
C THR A 361 -17.09 -17.99 0.32
N ASP A 362 -17.96 -17.82 1.32
CA ASP A 362 -17.58 -17.39 2.67
C ASP A 362 -16.42 -18.20 3.25
N GLU A 363 -16.51 -19.54 3.16
CA GLU A 363 -15.50 -20.46 3.68
C GLU A 363 -14.18 -20.34 2.91
N GLU A 364 -14.26 -20.15 1.59
CA GLU A 364 -13.10 -19.92 0.74
C GLU A 364 -12.42 -18.58 1.04
N ALA A 365 -13.20 -17.52 1.26
CA ALA A 365 -12.68 -16.22 1.66
C ALA A 365 -11.91 -16.33 2.98
N VAL A 366 -12.50 -16.95 4.02
CA VAL A 366 -11.83 -17.10 5.32
C VAL A 366 -10.56 -17.97 5.19
N ALA A 367 -10.60 -19.05 4.41
CA ALA A 367 -9.44 -19.92 4.19
C ALA A 367 -8.31 -19.23 3.40
N LEU A 368 -8.64 -18.45 2.37
CA LEU A 368 -7.67 -17.67 1.61
C LEU A 368 -6.99 -16.61 2.48
N TRP A 369 -7.79 -15.88 3.26
CA TRP A 369 -7.33 -14.89 4.23
C TRP A 369 -6.37 -15.50 5.25
N ASP A 370 -6.75 -16.62 5.86
CA ASP A 370 -5.89 -17.32 6.83
C ASP A 370 -4.59 -17.76 6.19
N LYS A 371 -4.64 -18.33 4.98
CA LYS A 371 -3.47 -18.82 4.29
C LYS A 371 -2.48 -17.70 3.98
N LEU A 372 -2.93 -16.58 3.41
CA LEU A 372 -2.03 -15.46 3.07
C LEU A 372 -1.46 -14.79 4.32
N THR A 373 -2.31 -14.40 5.27
CA THR A 373 -1.88 -13.70 6.50
C THR A 373 -0.91 -14.52 7.35
N SER A 374 -1.07 -15.85 7.37
CA SER A 374 -0.18 -16.74 8.13
C SER A 374 1.28 -16.77 7.64
N THR A 375 1.54 -16.24 6.44
CA THR A 375 2.88 -16.25 5.82
C THR A 375 3.55 -14.88 5.84
N ILE A 376 2.91 -13.85 6.40
CA ILE A 376 3.53 -12.54 6.60
C ILE A 376 4.61 -12.67 7.67
N ARG A 377 5.85 -12.30 7.35
CA ARG A 377 6.96 -12.28 8.32
C ARG A 377 8.01 -11.24 7.99
N VAL A 378 8.83 -10.91 8.98
CA VAL A 378 10.02 -10.06 8.82
C VAL A 378 11.03 -10.72 7.87
N ARG A 379 11.62 -9.93 6.97
CA ARG A 379 12.71 -10.41 6.12
C ARG A 379 13.98 -10.63 6.96
N PRO A 380 14.60 -11.81 6.90
CA PRO A 380 15.86 -12.05 7.60
C PRO A 380 16.99 -11.14 7.08
N VAL A 381 17.75 -10.56 8.01
CA VAL A 381 18.93 -9.73 7.73
C VAL A 381 20.15 -10.39 8.39
N GLY A 382 21.28 -10.45 7.70
CA GLY A 382 22.54 -10.98 8.27
C GLY A 382 22.67 -12.51 8.27
N GLY A 383 21.88 -13.24 7.49
CA GLY A 383 21.99 -14.69 7.31
C GLY A 383 22.93 -15.10 6.17
N SER A 384 23.77 -16.11 6.41
CA SER A 384 24.61 -16.78 5.41
C SER A 384 23.74 -17.31 4.26
N GLY A 385 24.09 -16.92 3.03
CA GLY A 385 23.40 -17.36 1.82
C GLY A 385 23.42 -18.88 1.67
N SER A 386 22.24 -19.46 1.45
CA SER A 386 22.10 -20.69 0.67
C SER A 386 21.18 -20.41 -0.51
N GLY A 387 21.57 -19.44 -1.34
CA GLY A 387 21.02 -19.30 -2.67
C GLY A 387 21.47 -20.48 -3.52
N LYS A 388 20.61 -21.49 -3.69
CA LYS A 388 20.76 -22.41 -4.82
C LYS A 388 20.44 -21.62 -6.09
N ALA A 389 21.47 -21.39 -6.88
CA ALA A 389 21.37 -20.87 -8.24
C ALA A 389 20.48 -21.81 -9.09
N ALA A 390 19.49 -21.24 -9.76
CA ALA A 390 18.78 -21.88 -10.85
C ALA A 390 19.18 -21.23 -12.18
N SER A 391 20.14 -21.88 -12.82
CA SER A 391 20.33 -22.07 -14.27
C SER A 391 19.81 -21.01 -15.24
N ASN A 392 20.75 -20.31 -15.88
CA ASN A 392 20.57 -19.59 -17.14
C ASN A 392 20.26 -20.56 -18.30
N SER A 393 19.33 -20.19 -19.17
CA SER A 393 19.36 -20.55 -20.58
C SER A 393 18.82 -19.40 -21.43
N PRO A 394 19.32 -19.18 -22.66
CA PRO A 394 19.12 -17.95 -23.42
C PRO A 394 17.81 -18.00 -24.21
N GLN A 395 17.05 -16.90 -24.18
CA GLN A 395 15.83 -16.74 -24.96
C GLN A 395 16.18 -16.23 -26.38
N SER A 396 15.66 -16.90 -27.41
CA SER A 396 15.76 -16.50 -28.83
C SER A 396 14.51 -15.76 -29.31
N PRO A 397 14.56 -15.04 -30.46
CA PRO A 397 13.63 -13.97 -30.81
C PRO A 397 12.44 -14.40 -31.70
N HIS A 398 11.29 -13.73 -31.44
CA HIS A 398 10.13 -13.43 -32.30
C HIS A 398 9.00 -14.46 -32.55
N SER A 399 7.76 -13.94 -32.38
CA SER A 399 6.42 -14.29 -32.95
C SER A 399 5.43 -15.02 -32.01
N PRO A 400 4.08 -14.88 -32.15
CA PRO A 400 3.25 -14.06 -33.04
C PRO A 400 2.29 -13.09 -32.29
N SER A 401 1.47 -12.32 -33.05
CA SER A 401 0.51 -11.31 -32.55
C SER A 401 -0.39 -11.79 -31.42
N THR A 402 -0.41 -10.99 -30.36
CA THR A 402 -1.17 -11.16 -29.11
C THR A 402 -2.69 -11.27 -29.36
N PRO A 403 -3.40 -12.27 -28.78
CA PRO A 403 -4.84 -12.48 -29.00
C PRO A 403 -5.72 -11.38 -28.36
N LEU A 404 -6.93 -11.17 -28.90
CA LEU A 404 -7.95 -10.32 -28.27
C LEU A 404 -8.28 -10.83 -26.85
N GLY A 405 -8.39 -9.92 -25.89
CA GLY A 405 -8.53 -10.26 -24.47
C GLY A 405 -7.22 -10.22 -23.67
N GLU A 406 -6.08 -9.94 -24.30
CA GLU A 406 -4.82 -9.73 -23.57
C GLU A 406 -4.91 -8.56 -22.59
N LEU A 407 -4.24 -8.71 -21.44
CA LEU A 407 -4.17 -7.75 -20.37
C LEU A 407 -2.82 -7.04 -20.34
N ALA A 408 -2.83 -5.70 -20.27
CA ALA A 408 -1.62 -4.90 -20.12
C ALA A 408 -1.79 -3.88 -18.99
N ALA A 409 -0.91 -3.92 -17.99
CA ALA A 409 -0.94 -3.00 -16.86
C ALA A 409 -0.49 -1.59 -17.28
N THR A 410 -1.13 -0.56 -16.73
CA THR A 410 -0.64 0.83 -16.80
C THR A 410 0.85 0.90 -16.44
N GLY A 411 1.62 1.66 -17.21
CA GLY A 411 3.08 1.80 -17.04
C GLY A 411 3.92 0.75 -17.78
N ARG A 412 3.33 -0.35 -18.30
CA ARG A 412 4.03 -1.28 -19.20
C ARG A 412 4.01 -0.76 -20.64
N GLN A 413 4.92 -1.25 -21.48
CA GLN A 413 4.84 -1.04 -22.93
C GLN A 413 3.69 -1.86 -23.51
N CYS A 414 2.94 -1.26 -24.42
CA CYS A 414 1.83 -1.88 -25.13
C CYS A 414 2.36 -3.05 -25.95
N PRO A 415 1.91 -4.29 -25.71
CA PRO A 415 2.43 -5.47 -26.39
C PRO A 415 1.90 -5.62 -27.81
N GLN A 416 0.90 -4.82 -28.21
CA GLN A 416 0.22 -4.95 -29.50
C GLN A 416 -0.55 -3.68 -29.87
N THR A 417 -0.36 -3.19 -31.09
CA THR A 417 -1.15 -2.07 -31.63
C THR A 417 -2.62 -2.46 -31.74
N GLY A 418 -3.52 -1.64 -31.19
CA GLY A 418 -4.97 -1.84 -31.30
C GLY A 418 -5.78 -0.94 -30.38
N TRP A 419 -7.09 -1.17 -30.36
CA TRP A 419 -8.00 -0.56 -29.39
C TRP A 419 -7.95 -1.30 -28.07
N TRP A 420 -7.56 -0.60 -27.03
CA TRP A 420 -7.51 -1.07 -25.66
C TRP A 420 -8.63 -0.43 -24.85
N ARG A 421 -9.39 -1.27 -24.15
CA ARG A 421 -10.47 -0.83 -23.27
C ARG A 421 -9.99 -0.93 -21.82
N CYS A 422 -10.07 0.20 -21.14
CA CYS A 422 -10.07 0.26 -19.70
C CYS A 422 -11.49 -0.11 -19.23
N PRO A 423 -11.63 -1.04 -18.27
CA PRO A 423 -12.95 -1.50 -17.86
C PRO A 423 -13.66 -0.48 -16.93
N ASP A 424 -12.96 0.57 -16.45
CA ASP A 424 -13.46 1.58 -15.50
C ASP A 424 -14.55 2.54 -16.05
N VAL A 425 -15.72 2.58 -15.40
CA VAL A 425 -16.77 3.61 -15.61
C VAL A 425 -16.37 4.92 -14.93
N GLY A 426 -16.50 6.05 -15.64
CA GLY A 426 -16.15 7.39 -15.13
C GLY A 426 -14.82 7.96 -15.65
N ALA A 427 -14.12 7.25 -16.55
CA ALA A 427 -13.03 7.84 -17.32
C ALA A 427 -13.58 8.99 -18.19
N ALA A 428 -12.98 10.18 -18.09
CA ALA A 428 -13.44 11.40 -18.79
C ALA A 428 -13.64 11.23 -20.33
N ASP A 429 -12.97 10.24 -20.93
CA ASP A 429 -12.97 9.97 -22.38
C ASP A 429 -13.74 8.69 -22.79
N GLY A 430 -14.51 8.06 -21.88
CA GLY A 430 -15.31 6.86 -22.21
C GLY A 430 -14.55 5.51 -22.27
N GLY A 431 -13.35 5.45 -21.69
CA GLY A 431 -12.68 4.18 -21.35
C GLY A 431 -12.10 3.35 -22.50
N ARG A 432 -12.11 3.84 -23.76
CA ARG A 432 -11.44 3.19 -24.90
C ARG A 432 -10.35 4.08 -25.48
N ARG A 433 -9.15 3.52 -25.70
CA ARG A 433 -8.03 4.23 -26.34
C ARG A 433 -7.34 3.35 -27.38
N PHE A 434 -6.99 3.94 -28.51
CA PHE A 434 -6.12 3.31 -29.48
C PHE A 434 -4.66 3.51 -29.03
N ILE A 435 -3.91 2.43 -28.90
CA ILE A 435 -2.53 2.45 -28.38
C ILE A 435 -1.65 1.67 -29.35
N HIS A 436 -0.53 2.26 -29.74
CA HIS A 436 0.46 1.60 -30.60
C HIS A 436 1.39 0.71 -29.78
N GLU A 437 1.80 -0.42 -30.38
CA GLU A 437 2.83 -1.30 -29.83
C GLU A 437 4.08 -0.48 -29.42
N GLY A 438 4.59 -0.74 -28.23
CA GLY A 438 5.72 0.00 -27.64
C GLY A 438 5.36 1.30 -26.92
N GLN A 439 4.14 1.83 -27.06
CA GLN A 439 3.69 2.98 -26.26
C GLN A 439 3.35 2.57 -24.81
N VAL A 440 3.61 3.45 -23.84
CA VAL A 440 3.30 3.17 -22.44
C VAL A 440 1.79 3.15 -22.22
N MET A 441 1.30 2.10 -21.57
CA MET A 441 -0.10 1.97 -21.19
C MET A 441 -0.47 3.09 -20.19
N PRO A 442 -1.41 4.00 -20.51
CA PRO A 442 -1.60 5.23 -19.74
C PRO A 442 -2.32 5.02 -18.41
N LYS A 443 -2.17 5.98 -17.49
CA LYS A 443 -2.98 6.10 -16.27
C LYS A 443 -4.41 6.53 -16.62
N VAL A 444 -5.36 6.16 -15.78
CA VAL A 444 -6.77 6.59 -15.88
C VAL A 444 -7.11 7.44 -14.67
N ALA A 445 -7.66 8.63 -14.93
CA ALA A 445 -8.21 9.48 -13.88
C ALA A 445 -9.64 9.01 -13.59
N ILE A 446 -9.87 8.53 -12.37
CA ILE A 446 -11.20 8.11 -11.90
C ILE A 446 -11.65 9.09 -10.84
N VAL A 447 -12.78 9.75 -11.09
CA VAL A 447 -13.50 10.50 -10.07
C VAL A 447 -14.61 9.58 -9.56
N GLY A 448 -14.38 8.97 -8.40
CA GLY A 448 -15.37 8.08 -7.79
C GLY A 448 -16.33 8.87 -6.90
N GLU A 449 -17.63 8.60 -7.01
CA GLU A 449 -18.53 8.94 -5.90
C GLU A 449 -18.25 7.99 -4.73
N PRO A 450 -18.02 8.50 -3.50
CA PRO A 450 -17.79 7.63 -2.35
C PRO A 450 -19.03 6.78 -2.09
N THR A 451 -18.83 5.46 -1.92
CA THR A 451 -19.90 4.53 -1.50
C THR A 451 -20.44 4.92 -0.11
N LEU A 452 -21.65 4.48 0.24
CA LEU A 452 -22.22 4.75 1.57
C LEU A 452 -21.34 4.23 2.72
N TRP A 453 -20.70 3.06 2.56
CA TRP A 453 -19.76 2.53 3.55
C TRP A 453 -18.48 3.36 3.67
N GLN A 454 -17.94 3.83 2.54
CA GLN A 454 -16.83 4.79 2.53
C GLN A 454 -17.24 6.11 3.17
N ARG A 455 -18.46 6.62 2.92
CA ARG A 455 -19.02 7.80 3.62
C ARG A 455 -19.18 7.56 5.12
N LEU A 456 -19.59 6.35 5.52
CA LEU A 456 -19.71 5.94 6.92
C LEU A 456 -18.35 5.89 7.63
N LYS A 457 -17.29 5.52 6.89
CA LYS A 457 -15.88 5.50 7.33
C LYS A 457 -15.17 6.86 7.20
N GLY A 458 -15.73 7.80 6.45
CA GLY A 458 -15.19 9.15 6.23
C GLY A 458 -14.28 9.31 5.00
N ASP A 459 -14.30 8.38 4.04
CA ASP A 459 -13.39 8.33 2.89
C ASP A 459 -13.96 9.11 1.67
N ARG A 460 -13.10 9.82 0.91
CA ARG A 460 -13.42 10.42 -0.41
C ARG A 460 -12.40 9.97 -1.47
N PRO A 461 -12.80 9.34 -2.59
CA PRO A 461 -11.80 8.74 -3.45
C PRO A 461 -11.69 9.53 -4.78
N MET A 462 -10.58 10.25 -4.95
CA MET A 462 -10.10 10.73 -6.27
C MET A 462 -8.69 10.20 -6.45
N TRP A 463 -8.44 9.46 -7.53
CA TRP A 463 -7.11 8.93 -7.78
C TRP A 463 -6.84 8.71 -9.26
N GLN A 464 -5.61 9.04 -9.67
CA GLN A 464 -5.04 8.46 -10.88
C GLN A 464 -4.62 7.04 -10.53
N THR A 465 -5.28 6.07 -11.14
CA THR A 465 -4.98 4.66 -10.86
C THR A 465 -4.18 4.05 -11.99
N ALA A 466 -3.24 3.19 -11.61
CA ALA A 466 -2.82 2.14 -12.51
C ALA A 466 -4.00 1.19 -12.69
N THR A 467 -4.31 0.84 -13.94
CA THR A 467 -5.40 -0.07 -14.31
C THR A 467 -4.83 -1.18 -15.19
N VAL A 468 -5.66 -2.18 -15.51
CA VAL A 468 -5.32 -3.23 -16.46
C VAL A 468 -6.17 -3.03 -17.71
N TRP A 469 -5.51 -2.74 -18.81
CA TRP A 469 -6.15 -2.55 -20.11
C TRP A 469 -6.39 -3.90 -20.78
N THR A 470 -7.51 -4.02 -21.49
CA THR A 470 -7.83 -5.21 -22.29
C THR A 470 -7.82 -4.89 -23.78
N LEU A 471 -7.12 -5.68 -24.61
CA LEU A 471 -7.14 -5.51 -26.06
C LEU A 471 -8.49 -5.98 -26.63
N VAL A 472 -9.23 -5.09 -27.31
CA VAL A 472 -10.60 -5.36 -27.78
C VAL A 472 -10.77 -5.32 -29.29
N SER A 473 -9.89 -4.67 -30.05
CA SER A 473 -9.92 -4.67 -31.53
C SER A 473 -8.56 -4.32 -32.12
N TYR A 474 -8.29 -4.82 -33.34
CA TYR A 474 -7.10 -4.45 -34.15
C TYR A 474 -7.41 -3.38 -35.21
N GLU A 475 -8.67 -2.91 -35.31
CA GLU A 475 -9.07 -1.94 -36.33
C GLU A 475 -8.31 -0.61 -36.16
N PRO A 476 -7.82 -0.01 -37.25
CA PRO A 476 -7.16 1.30 -37.19
C PRO A 476 -8.14 2.38 -36.72
N ALA A 477 -7.62 3.43 -36.06
CA ALA A 477 -8.46 4.55 -35.65
C ALA A 477 -9.11 5.24 -36.86
N PRO A 478 -10.39 5.66 -36.79
CA PRO A 478 -11.02 6.39 -37.89
C PRO A 478 -10.33 7.74 -38.07
N ASP A 479 -9.97 8.09 -39.30
CA ASP A 479 -9.43 9.39 -39.66
C ASP A 479 -10.44 10.47 -39.26
N THR A 480 -10.10 11.30 -38.28
CA THR A 480 -10.88 12.47 -37.87
C THR A 480 -10.73 13.59 -38.90
N ALA A 481 -11.27 13.37 -40.10
CA ALA A 481 -11.54 14.41 -41.08
C ALA A 481 -13.03 14.73 -41.21
N ASP A 482 -13.94 13.87 -40.73
CA ASP A 482 -15.39 14.09 -40.91
C ASP A 482 -16.22 13.59 -39.70
N ALA A 483 -16.48 14.47 -38.72
CA ALA A 483 -17.68 14.39 -37.89
C ALA A 483 -18.04 15.77 -37.28
N PRO A 484 -19.34 16.13 -37.18
CA PRO A 484 -19.80 17.52 -37.15
C PRO A 484 -19.89 18.10 -35.74
N ALA A 485 -19.63 19.40 -35.64
CA ALA A 485 -19.74 20.18 -34.41
C ALA A 485 -21.16 20.17 -33.83
N LEU A 486 -21.32 19.61 -32.61
CA LEU A 486 -22.52 19.78 -31.81
C LEU A 486 -22.57 21.21 -31.27
N SER A 487 -23.55 21.95 -31.78
CA SER A 487 -23.80 23.36 -31.50
C SER A 487 -24.49 23.52 -30.13
N SER A 488 -23.88 24.29 -29.23
CA SER A 488 -24.52 24.74 -27.99
C SER A 488 -25.34 26.01 -28.28
N THR A 489 -26.66 25.86 -28.44
CA THR A 489 -27.62 26.98 -28.40
C THR A 489 -28.58 26.79 -27.24
N SER A 490 -28.31 27.48 -26.13
CA SER A 490 -29.31 27.77 -25.11
C SER A 490 -29.90 29.15 -25.38
N THR A 491 -31.17 29.21 -25.77
CA THR A 491 -31.96 30.46 -25.78
C THR A 491 -32.83 30.50 -24.51
N PRO A 492 -32.93 31.64 -23.81
CA PRO A 492 -33.71 31.80 -22.59
C PRO A 492 -35.13 32.32 -22.89
N ASN A 493 -36.10 31.95 -22.02
CA ASN A 493 -37.36 32.64 -21.65
C ASN A 493 -38.38 31.58 -21.20
N GLY A 494 -39.14 31.72 -20.12
CA GLY A 494 -39.30 32.81 -19.16
C GLY A 494 -40.49 32.52 -18.22
N ALA A 495 -40.73 33.47 -17.30
CA ALA A 495 -41.98 33.77 -16.59
C ALA A 495 -42.45 32.74 -15.53
N THR A 496 -42.92 33.11 -14.32
CA THR A 496 -43.36 34.40 -13.77
C THR A 496 -43.67 34.26 -12.26
N GLY A 497 -43.44 35.36 -11.52
CA GLY A 497 -44.26 35.88 -10.40
C GLY A 497 -44.19 35.17 -9.04
N GLU A 498 -44.42 35.80 -7.89
CA GLU A 498 -44.65 37.20 -7.51
C GLU A 498 -44.72 37.22 -5.96
N GLN A 499 -44.17 38.28 -5.35
CA GLN A 499 -44.45 38.89 -4.03
C GLN A 499 -44.54 38.02 -2.75
N ALA A 500 -43.62 38.27 -1.81
CA ALA A 500 -43.80 39.21 -0.68
C ALA A 500 -42.47 39.46 0.04
#